data_AF-A0A7S3MUI2-F1
#
_entry.id   AF-A0A7S3MUI2-F1
#
_cell.length_a   1.000
_cell.length_b   1.000
_cell.length_c   1.000
_cell.angle_alpha   90.00
_cell.angle_beta   90.00
_cell.angle_gamma   90.00
#
_symmetry.space_group_name_H-M   'P 1'
#
loop_
_entity.id
_entity.type
_entity.pdbx_description
1 polymer ?
#
loop_
_entity_poly.entity_id
_entity_poly.type
_entity_poly.pdbx_seq_one_letter_code
_entity_poly.pdbx_strand_id
1 'polypeptide(L)'
;MFPKGAMYKPLTLKRQQVRILTYNTQMIPPFVAQTSDLYPTSGQEDRLEDIVKSLSDYDIVCLQEVWGGMYSDARCKLLAMAMKAGFIYQAQDDAPAYESSYVLDGGLVIISRFPIVATSQQPFEYSQ
;
A
#
# COMPACT_ATOMS: atom_id res chain seq x y z
N MET A 1 -17.98 13.21 -15.28
CA MET A 1 -17.54 14.61 -15.42
C MET A 1 -17.86 15.32 -14.11
N PHE A 2 -16.85 15.61 -13.28
CA PHE A 2 -17.04 16.29 -12.00
C PHE A 2 -17.19 17.81 -12.24
N PRO A 3 -18.06 18.51 -11.50
CA PRO A 3 -18.30 19.93 -11.71
C PRO A 3 -17.05 20.75 -11.35
N LYS A 4 -16.61 21.60 -12.30
CA LYS A 4 -15.55 22.58 -12.06
C LYS A 4 -16.04 23.61 -11.03
N GLY A 5 -15.36 23.72 -9.89
CA GLY A 5 -15.60 24.79 -8.90
C GLY A 5 -16.13 24.35 -7.52
N ALA A 6 -16.45 23.06 -7.33
CA ALA A 6 -16.73 22.54 -5.99
C ALA A 6 -15.41 22.35 -5.23
N MET A 7 -15.07 23.29 -4.34
CA MET A 7 -14.03 23.07 -3.33
C MET A 7 -14.54 21.98 -2.39
N TYR A 8 -14.14 20.72 -2.62
CA TYR A 8 -14.42 19.64 -1.69
C TYR A 8 -13.77 20.00 -0.36
N LYS A 9 -14.58 20.33 0.65
CA LYS A 9 -14.11 20.24 2.04
C LYS A 9 -13.84 18.76 2.27
N PRO A 10 -12.58 18.33 2.48
CA PRO A 10 -12.34 16.95 2.79
C PRO A 10 -13.13 16.60 4.04
N LEU A 11 -13.77 15.43 4.05
CA LEU A 11 -14.31 14.82 5.26
C LEU A 11 -13.14 14.65 6.23
N THR A 12 -12.90 15.68 7.02
CA THR A 12 -11.74 15.74 7.91
C THR A 12 -12.16 15.03 9.17
N LEU A 13 -11.70 13.79 9.32
CA LEU A 13 -11.85 13.06 10.57
C LEU A 13 -11.28 13.94 11.68
N LYS A 14 -12.09 14.28 12.69
CA LYS A 14 -11.61 15.01 13.87
C LYS A 14 -11.19 14.01 14.93
N ARG A 15 -9.89 13.95 15.22
CA ARG A 15 -9.30 13.09 16.24
C ARG A 15 -8.42 13.94 17.16
N GLN A 16 -8.51 13.73 18.47
CA GLN A 16 -7.58 14.34 19.42
C GLN A 16 -6.23 13.62 19.47
N GLN A 17 -6.21 12.33 19.11
CA GLN A 17 -5.03 11.49 19.03
C GLN A 17 -5.05 10.70 17.73
N VAL A 18 -3.89 10.63 17.06
CA VAL A 18 -3.71 9.89 15.81
C VAL A 18 -2.98 8.59 16.13
N ARG A 19 -3.52 7.46 15.67
CA ARG A 19 -2.88 6.14 15.79
C ARG A 19 -2.23 5.77 14.47
N ILE A 20 -0.93 5.49 14.50
CA ILE A 20 -0.12 5.17 13.32
C ILE A 20 0.40 3.75 13.46
N LEU A 21 0.24 2.94 12.41
CA LEU A 21 0.87 1.63 12.26
C LEU A 21 1.96 1.71 11.21
N THR A 22 3.13 1.14 11.48
CA THR A 22 4.09 0.74 10.45
C THR A 22 4.24 -0.77 10.48
N TYR A 23 4.10 -1.43 9.34
CA TYR A 23 4.07 -2.88 9.29
C TYR A 23 4.58 -3.45 7.97
N ASN A 24 5.54 -4.36 8.05
CA ASN A 24 5.98 -5.15 6.92
C ASN A 24 5.05 -6.37 6.79
N THR A 25 4.40 -6.52 5.63
CA THR A 25 3.39 -7.55 5.38
C THR A 25 3.99 -8.93 5.07
N GLN A 26 5.30 -8.98 4.80
CA GLN A 26 6.03 -10.17 4.40
C GLN A 26 5.40 -10.85 3.18
N MET A 27 4.80 -10.08 2.26
CA MET A 27 4.27 -10.66 1.03
C MET A 27 5.42 -10.99 0.09
N ILE A 28 5.32 -12.14 -0.54
CA ILE A 28 6.32 -12.66 -1.47
C ILE A 28 5.75 -12.52 -2.88
N PRO A 29 6.46 -11.85 -3.80
CA PRO A 29 6.02 -11.75 -5.18
C PRO A 29 5.83 -13.13 -5.82
N PRO A 30 4.78 -13.33 -6.64
CA PRO A 30 4.43 -14.65 -7.18
C PRO A 30 5.54 -15.36 -7.97
N PHE A 31 6.48 -14.63 -8.57
CA PHE A 31 7.59 -15.22 -9.32
C PHE A 31 8.74 -15.71 -8.44
N VAL A 32 8.91 -15.19 -7.22
CA VAL A 32 9.90 -15.69 -6.25
C VAL A 32 9.39 -16.97 -5.57
N ALA A 33 8.06 -17.10 -5.46
CA ALA A 33 7.38 -18.25 -4.88
C ALA A 33 7.73 -19.59 -5.55
N GLN A 34 8.08 -19.57 -6.83
CA GLN A 34 8.31 -20.78 -7.63
C GLN A 34 9.76 -21.31 -7.51
N THR A 35 10.65 -20.59 -6.84
CA THR A 35 12.09 -20.89 -6.87
C THR A 35 12.65 -21.56 -5.61
N SER A 36 11.86 -21.69 -4.52
CA SER A 36 12.33 -22.41 -3.32
C SER A 36 11.20 -22.82 -2.36
N ASP A 37 11.32 -24.02 -1.78
CA ASP A 37 10.47 -24.48 -0.66
C ASP A 37 10.74 -23.74 0.66
N LEU A 38 11.79 -22.91 0.72
CA LEU A 38 12.18 -22.12 1.90
C LEU A 38 11.23 -20.97 2.21
N TYR A 39 10.43 -20.55 1.23
CA TYR A 39 9.49 -19.44 1.35
C TYR A 39 8.09 -19.90 0.96
N PRO A 40 7.39 -20.66 1.84
CA PRO A 40 6.05 -21.12 1.56
C PRO A 40 5.13 -19.92 1.36
N THR A 41 4.55 -19.83 0.16
CA THR A 41 3.58 -18.80 -0.21
C THR A 41 2.14 -19.17 0.14
N SER A 42 1.93 -20.38 0.67
CA SER A 42 0.69 -20.81 1.27
C SER A 42 0.28 -19.88 2.41
N GLY A 43 -0.95 -19.37 2.38
CA GLY A 43 -1.50 -18.51 3.44
C GLY A 43 -1.21 -17.01 3.30
N GLN A 44 -0.60 -16.56 2.20
CA GLN A 44 -0.46 -15.11 1.95
C GLN A 44 -1.81 -14.40 1.85
N GLU A 45 -2.83 -15.06 1.31
CA GLU A 45 -4.20 -14.51 1.26
C GLU A 45 -4.83 -14.37 2.64
N ASP A 46 -4.72 -15.40 3.49
CA ASP A 46 -5.23 -15.36 4.86
C ASP A 46 -4.54 -14.25 5.67
N ARG A 47 -3.20 -14.15 5.53
CA ARG A 47 -2.41 -13.08 6.17
C ARG A 47 -2.88 -11.71 5.72
N LEU A 48 -3.15 -11.53 4.42
CA LEU A 48 -3.65 -10.26 3.89
C LEU A 48 -4.98 -9.86 4.53
N GLU A 49 -5.89 -10.81 4.67
CA GLU A 49 -7.20 -10.58 5.27
C GLU A 49 -7.09 -10.25 6.76
N ASP A 50 -6.21 -10.94 7.48
CA ASP A 50 -5.97 -10.68 8.91
C ASP A 50 -5.29 -9.34 9.16
N ILE A 51 -4.33 -8.95 8.31
CA ILE A 51 -3.77 -7.60 8.32
C ILE A 51 -4.91 -6.59 8.17
N VAL A 52 -5.76 -6.71 7.14
CA VAL A 52 -6.82 -5.73 6.90
C VAL A 52 -7.82 -5.63 8.05
N LYS A 53 -8.21 -6.76 8.66
CA LYS A 53 -9.09 -6.76 9.84
C LYS A 53 -8.47 -5.96 11.00
N SER A 54 -7.15 -6.08 11.19
CA SER A 54 -6.42 -5.37 12.24
C SER A 54 -6.26 -3.85 11.99
N LEU A 55 -6.43 -3.38 10.75
CA LEU A 55 -6.21 -1.97 10.40
C LEU A 55 -7.27 -1.03 11.01
N SER A 56 -8.43 -1.55 11.43
CA SER A 56 -9.52 -0.75 11.99
C SER A 56 -9.10 0.04 13.25
N ASP A 57 -8.08 -0.44 13.97
CA ASP A 57 -7.50 0.20 15.15
C ASP A 57 -6.56 1.36 14.86
N TYR A 58 -6.34 1.69 13.58
CA TYR A 58 -5.40 2.73 13.18
C TYR A 58 -6.06 3.79 12.29
N ASP A 59 -5.46 4.98 12.29
CA ASP A 59 -5.92 6.12 11.50
C ASP A 59 -5.02 6.34 10.26
N ILE A 60 -3.74 6.01 10.38
CA ILE A 60 -2.75 6.01 9.31
C ILE A 60 -1.97 4.69 9.38
N VAL A 61 -1.72 4.06 8.24
CA VAL A 61 -0.97 2.80 8.16
C VAL A 61 0.07 2.92 7.06
N CYS A 62 1.32 2.62 7.40
CA CYS A 62 2.46 2.56 6.49
C CYS A 62 2.89 1.10 6.33
N LEU A 63 2.67 0.54 5.14
CA LEU A 63 2.96 -0.86 4.82
C LEU A 63 4.23 -0.97 3.97
N GLN A 64 5.03 -1.99 4.28
CA GLN A 64 6.16 -2.45 3.47
C GLN A 64 5.88 -3.84 2.89
N GLU A 65 6.60 -4.20 1.83
CA GLU A 65 6.42 -5.46 1.07
C GLU A 65 5.01 -5.61 0.47
N VAL A 66 4.39 -4.50 0.07
CA VAL A 66 3.13 -4.50 -0.69
C VAL A 66 3.44 -4.19 -2.17
N TRP A 67 3.98 -5.19 -2.85
CA TRP A 67 4.54 -5.05 -4.21
C TRP A 67 3.51 -4.62 -5.26
N GLY A 68 3.85 -3.59 -6.03
CA GLY A 68 3.19 -3.20 -7.28
C GLY A 68 4.01 -3.60 -8.51
N GLY A 69 3.56 -3.19 -9.70
CA GLY A 69 4.15 -3.63 -10.98
C GLY A 69 3.51 -4.90 -11.52
N MET A 70 4.31 -5.84 -12.03
CA MET A 70 3.79 -7.11 -12.55
C MET A 70 3.25 -8.00 -11.42
N TYR A 71 2.06 -8.61 -11.62
CA TYR A 71 1.41 -9.52 -10.66
C TYR A 71 1.06 -8.89 -9.30
N SER A 72 0.58 -7.64 -9.31
CA SER A 72 0.23 -6.88 -8.10
C SER A 72 -1.18 -7.18 -7.55
N ASP A 73 -1.76 -8.35 -7.81
CA ASP A 73 -3.14 -8.70 -7.42
C ASP A 73 -3.36 -8.58 -5.90
N ALA A 74 -2.36 -8.99 -5.13
CA ALA A 74 -2.30 -8.86 -3.68
C ALA A 74 -2.44 -7.39 -3.22
N ARG A 75 -1.66 -6.47 -3.81
CA ARG A 75 -1.75 -5.03 -3.53
C ARG A 75 -3.12 -4.49 -3.90
N CYS A 76 -3.65 -4.85 -5.07
CA CYS A 76 -4.98 -4.43 -5.50
C CYS A 76 -6.07 -4.90 -4.51
N LYS A 77 -6.02 -6.17 -4.07
CA LYS A 77 -6.95 -6.73 -3.07
C LYS A 77 -6.82 -6.00 -1.73
N LEU A 78 -5.59 -5.77 -1.25
CA LEU A 78 -5.31 -5.01 -0.02
C LEU A 78 -5.95 -3.62 -0.06
N LEU A 79 -5.64 -2.85 -1.09
CA LEU A 79 -6.11 -1.46 -1.23
C LEU A 79 -7.64 -1.41 -1.34
N ALA A 80 -8.25 -2.34 -2.09
CA ALA A 80 -9.70 -2.43 -2.18
C ALA A 80 -10.36 -2.73 -0.82
N MET A 81 -9.77 -3.63 -0.02
CA MET A 81 -10.30 -3.94 1.32
C MET A 81 -10.03 -2.78 2.32
N ALA A 82 -8.87 -2.11 2.24
CA ALA A 82 -8.54 -0.94 3.04
C ALA A 82 -9.50 0.24 2.78
N MET A 83 -9.87 0.47 1.51
CA MET A 83 -10.89 1.46 1.14
C MET A 83 -12.24 1.13 1.79
N LYS A 84 -12.66 -0.15 1.75
CA LYS A 84 -13.88 -0.60 2.43
C LYS A 84 -13.81 -0.39 3.95
N ALA A 85 -12.63 -0.50 4.54
CA ALA A 85 -12.39 -0.22 5.96
C ALA A 85 -12.29 1.28 6.31
N GLY A 86 -12.47 2.18 5.33
CA GLY A 86 -12.51 3.63 5.50
C GLY A 86 -11.17 4.34 5.34
N PHE A 87 -10.14 3.67 4.82
CA PHE A 87 -8.90 4.31 4.39
C PHE A 87 -9.03 4.82 2.95
N ILE A 88 -9.65 5.99 2.83
CA ILE A 88 -10.00 6.57 1.52
C ILE A 88 -8.76 7.13 0.80
N TYR A 89 -7.79 7.62 1.55
CA TYR A 89 -6.61 8.27 1.00
C TYR A 89 -5.44 7.30 0.98
N GLN A 90 -4.71 7.29 -0.12
CA GLN A 90 -3.63 6.34 -0.38
C GLN A 90 -2.46 7.08 -1.03
N ALA A 91 -1.24 6.72 -0.63
CA ALA A 91 -0.02 7.07 -1.33
C ALA A 91 0.77 5.79 -1.57
N GLN A 92 1.39 5.72 -2.73
CA GLN A 92 2.05 4.55 -3.27
C GLN A 92 3.40 4.99 -3.81
N ASP A 93 4.35 4.07 -3.86
CA ASP A 93 5.56 4.22 -4.67
C ASP A 93 5.25 4.13 -6.17
N ASP A 94 6.14 4.71 -6.97
CA ASP A 94 6.01 4.69 -8.42
C ASP A 94 6.41 3.31 -8.96
N ALA A 95 5.63 2.82 -9.92
CA ALA A 95 5.99 1.63 -10.66
C ALA A 95 7.30 1.87 -11.43
N PRO A 96 8.10 0.83 -11.66
CA PRO A 96 9.27 0.93 -12.53
C PRO A 96 8.92 1.52 -13.89
N ALA A 97 9.81 2.38 -14.43
CA ALA A 97 9.67 2.91 -15.78
C ALA A 97 9.64 1.77 -16.81
N TYR A 98 9.02 1.99 -17.98
CA TYR A 98 8.92 0.96 -19.02
C TYR A 98 10.27 0.38 -19.46
N GLU A 99 11.32 1.21 -19.50
CA GLU A 99 12.68 0.82 -19.88
C GLU A 99 13.53 0.36 -18.67
N SER A 100 12.92 0.21 -17.50
CA SER A 100 13.59 -0.23 -16.28
C SER A 100 13.94 -1.71 -16.33
N SER A 101 15.07 -2.08 -15.74
CA SER A 101 15.42 -3.47 -15.44
C SER A 101 14.67 -4.03 -14.22
N TYR A 102 13.99 -3.18 -13.45
CA TYR A 102 13.21 -3.58 -12.28
C TYR A 102 11.79 -4.02 -12.67
N VAL A 103 11.34 -5.16 -12.14
CA VAL A 103 10.02 -5.75 -12.43
C VAL A 103 8.94 -5.32 -11.42
N LEU A 104 9.36 -4.93 -10.23
CA LEU A 104 8.51 -4.50 -9.12
C LEU A 104 8.97 -3.15 -8.58
N ASP A 105 8.06 -2.47 -7.87
CA ASP A 105 8.39 -1.26 -7.09
C ASP A 105 9.02 -1.60 -5.72
N GLY A 106 9.20 -0.58 -4.87
CA GLY A 106 9.74 -0.72 -3.52
C GLY A 106 8.78 -1.36 -2.51
N GLY A 107 7.55 -1.70 -2.92
CA GLY A 107 6.52 -2.28 -2.07
C GLY A 107 6.00 -1.36 -0.98
N LEU A 108 6.06 -0.03 -1.17
CA LEU A 108 5.66 0.95 -0.16
C LEU A 108 4.25 1.49 -0.38
N VAL A 109 3.40 1.35 0.64
CA VAL A 109 2.02 1.82 0.62
C VAL A 109 1.69 2.56 1.90
N ILE A 110 1.18 3.78 1.79
CA ILE A 110 0.60 4.53 2.91
C ILE A 110 -0.91 4.63 2.67
N ILE A 111 -1.71 4.20 3.63
CA ILE A 111 -3.17 4.36 3.61
C ILE A 111 -3.60 5.20 4.82
N SER A 112 -4.56 6.08 4.61
CA SER A 112 -4.93 7.11 5.58
C SER A 112 -6.44 7.37 5.59
N ARG A 113 -6.98 7.60 6.78
CA ARG A 113 -8.34 8.15 6.97
C ARG A 113 -8.37 9.68 6.81
N PHE A 114 -7.20 10.33 6.84
CA PHE A 114 -7.03 11.76 6.63
C PHE A 114 -6.55 12.06 5.20
N PRO A 115 -6.92 13.22 4.63
CA PRO A 115 -6.46 13.64 3.31
C PRO A 115 -4.94 13.67 3.21
N ILE A 116 -4.40 13.03 2.17
CA ILE A 116 -3.00 13.18 1.77
C ILE A 116 -2.94 14.37 0.81
N VAL A 117 -2.38 15.49 1.27
CA VAL A 117 -2.35 16.76 0.52
C VAL A 117 -1.11 16.92 -0.36
N ALA A 118 -0.06 16.14 -0.09
CA ALA A 118 1.18 16.12 -0.85
C ALA A 118 1.87 14.76 -0.68
N THR A 119 2.59 14.34 -1.71
CA THR A 119 3.43 13.14 -1.72
C THR A 119 4.80 13.51 -2.28
N SER A 120 5.83 12.78 -1.84
CA SER A 120 7.18 12.85 -2.38
C SER A 120 7.78 11.47 -2.26
N GLN A 121 8.63 11.11 -3.22
CA GLN A 121 9.34 9.84 -3.26
C GLN A 121 10.82 10.13 -3.42
N GLN A 122 11.64 9.36 -2.71
CA GLN A 122 13.08 9.44 -2.76
C GLN A 122 13.62 8.05 -3.13
N PRO A 123 13.79 7.76 -4.43
CA PRO A 123 14.51 6.56 -4.83
C PRO A 123 15.98 6.66 -4.38
N PHE A 124 16.52 5.54 -3.92
CA PHE A 124 17.95 5.41 -3.63
C PHE A 124 18.61 4.71 -4.80
N GLU A 125 19.56 5.39 -5.44
CA GLU A 125 20.41 4.76 -6.45
C GLU A 125 21.38 3.80 -5.73
N TYR A 126 21.52 2.59 -6.25
CA TYR A 126 22.65 1.74 -5.86
C TYR A 126 23.92 2.51 -6.23
N SER A 127 24.80 2.71 -5.26
CA SER A 127 26.03 3.51 -5.35
C SER A 127 26.78 3.30 -6.67
N GLN A 128 27.26 4.40 -7.27
CA GLN A 128 28.46 4.36 -8.12
C GLN A 128 29.63 3.69 -7.40
#